data_AF-A0A5N7WW13-F1
#
_entry.id   AF-A0A5N7WW13-F1
#
_cell.length_a   1.000
_cell.length_b   1.000
_cell.length_c   1.000
_cell.angle_alpha   90.00
_cell.angle_beta   90.00
_cell.angle_gamma   90.00
#
_symmetry.space_group_name_H-M   'P 1'
#
loop_
_entity.id
_entity.type
_entity.pdbx_description
1 polymer ?
#
loop_
_entity_poly.entity_id
_entity_poly.type
_entity_poly.pdbx_seq_one_letter_code
_entity_poly.pdbx_strand_id
1 'polypeptide(L)'
;MNEVSMPKAPSIPASLARKGAIPAALLAALTSPLAYTTLERWEGNILHVYKDKLANGVPTFCAGRTDWKATPGAKLTSDQCQEVNKTTLLEYGYTVLGCVNWDYLTANRLIGLTMFAVNVGKEGACGSQAVRQINQGNVEAGCNLIARTPSGAPNWSFADGKYVQGLQNRRQAERTLCLDEVSQ
;
A
#
# COMPACT_ATOMS: atom_id res chain seq x y z
N MET A 1 -19.44 21.19 -15.05
CA MET A 1 -18.46 20.08 -15.07
C MET A 1 -18.59 19.39 -13.72
N ASN A 2 -18.81 18.08 -13.67
CA ASN A 2 -18.91 17.38 -12.39
C ASN A 2 -17.49 17.19 -11.84
N GLU A 3 -17.09 18.03 -10.89
CA GLU A 3 -15.76 17.96 -10.28
C GLU A 3 -15.71 16.85 -9.22
N VAL A 4 -14.60 16.11 -9.19
CA VAL A 4 -14.30 15.17 -8.11
C VAL A 4 -13.62 15.95 -6.99
N SER A 5 -14.14 15.86 -5.77
CA SER A 5 -13.50 16.47 -4.60
C SER A 5 -12.17 15.77 -4.33
N MET A 6 -11.08 16.53 -4.40
CA MET A 6 -9.74 16.02 -4.12
C MET A 6 -9.59 15.66 -2.64
N PRO A 7 -9.11 14.44 -2.31
CA PRO A 7 -8.90 14.07 -0.94
C PRO A 7 -7.79 14.94 -0.33
N LYS A 8 -7.94 15.30 0.95
CA LYS A 8 -6.91 16.03 1.68
C LYS A 8 -5.80 15.06 2.07
N ALA A 9 -4.55 15.46 1.87
CA ALA A 9 -3.41 14.71 2.38
C ALA A 9 -3.54 14.54 3.91
N PRO A 10 -3.26 13.34 4.44
CA PRO A 10 -3.34 13.11 5.88
C PRO A 10 -2.25 13.89 6.61
N SER A 11 -2.57 14.40 7.80
CA SER A 11 -1.54 14.82 8.75
C SER A 11 -0.85 13.61 9.36
N ILE A 12 0.39 13.77 9.82
CA ILE A 12 1.10 12.75 10.60
C ILE A 12 0.27 12.41 11.85
N PRO A 13 -0.10 11.13 12.08
CA PRO A 13 -0.86 10.75 13.27
C PRO A 13 -0.10 11.04 14.56
N ALA A 14 -0.80 11.43 15.62
CA ALA A 14 -0.18 11.70 16.92
C ALA A 14 0.54 10.48 17.53
N SER A 15 0.07 9.26 17.25
CA SER A 15 0.77 8.03 17.62
C SER A 15 2.12 7.90 16.90
N LEU A 16 2.16 8.25 15.62
CA LEU A 16 3.38 8.23 14.81
C LEU A 16 4.36 9.32 15.26
N ALA A 17 3.86 10.54 15.50
CA ALA A 17 4.68 11.65 15.99
C ALA A 17 5.34 11.35 17.34
N ARG A 18 4.65 10.63 18.24
CA ARG A 18 5.19 10.22 19.55
C ARG A 18 6.34 9.21 19.47
N LYS A 19 6.50 8.51 18.34
CA LYS A 19 7.60 7.55 18.12
C LYS A 19 8.93 8.24 17.86
N GLY A 20 8.92 9.52 17.47
CA GLY A 20 10.10 10.32 17.20
C GLY A 20 10.01 11.05 15.86
N ALA A 21 11.13 11.68 15.47
CA ALA A 21 11.25 12.30 14.16
C ALA A 21 11.39 11.21 13.08
N ILE A 22 10.45 11.16 12.15
CA ILE A 22 10.49 10.19 11.04
C ILE A 22 11.71 10.52 10.16
N PRO A 23 12.60 9.53 9.87
CA PRO A 23 13.71 9.75 8.96
C PRO A 23 13.24 10.31 7.60
N ALA A 24 13.92 11.36 7.11
CA ALA A 24 13.53 12.04 5.86
C ALA A 24 13.48 11.10 4.65
N ALA A 25 14.38 10.12 4.58
CA ALA A 25 14.39 9.11 3.53
C ALA A 25 13.12 8.25 3.51
N LEU A 26 12.55 7.93 4.67
CA LEU A 26 11.30 7.16 4.76
C LEU A 26 10.09 8.00 4.32
N LEU A 27 10.04 9.28 4.69
CA LEU A 27 9.00 10.19 4.18
C LEU A 27 9.10 10.38 2.66
N ALA A 28 10.30 10.60 2.14
CA ALA A 28 10.54 10.76 0.70
C ALA A 28 10.18 9.48 -0.08
N ALA A 29 10.40 8.29 0.50
CA ALA A 29 10.06 7.02 -0.13
C ALA A 29 8.55 6.91 -0.46
N LEU A 30 7.68 7.37 0.45
CA LEU A 30 6.21 7.31 0.27
C LEU A 30 5.71 8.18 -0.88
N THR A 31 6.47 9.19 -1.30
CA THR A 31 6.15 10.07 -2.43
C THR A 31 7.13 9.91 -3.58
N SER A 32 7.89 8.82 -3.63
CA SER A 32 8.86 8.55 -4.69
C SER A 32 8.20 8.03 -5.96
N PRO A 33 8.80 8.22 -7.15
CA PRO A 33 8.30 7.62 -8.39
C PRO A 33 8.11 6.10 -8.32
N LEU A 34 8.97 5.40 -7.55
CA LEU A 34 8.84 3.97 -7.33
C LEU A 34 7.54 3.62 -6.59
N ALA A 35 7.16 4.40 -5.58
CA ALA A 35 5.92 4.18 -4.83
C ALA A 35 4.68 4.38 -5.73
N TYR A 36 4.65 5.45 -6.54
CA TYR A 36 3.55 5.69 -7.49
C TYR A 36 3.45 4.59 -8.54
N THR A 37 4.54 4.27 -9.22
CA THR A 37 4.52 3.28 -10.30
C THR A 37 4.18 1.88 -9.78
N THR A 38 4.62 1.53 -8.57
CA THR A 38 4.24 0.25 -7.94
C THR A 38 2.76 0.22 -7.58
N LEU A 39 2.21 1.30 -7.02
CA LEU A 39 0.79 1.39 -6.70
C LEU A 39 -0.06 1.26 -7.96
N GLU A 40 0.23 2.05 -8.99
CA GLU A 40 -0.53 2.08 -10.24
C GLU A 40 -0.42 0.76 -11.01
N ARG A 41 0.73 0.07 -10.94
CA ARG A 41 0.89 -1.27 -11.52
C ARG A 41 -0.06 -2.29 -10.91
N TRP A 42 -0.29 -2.24 -9.59
CA TRP A 42 -1.06 -3.26 -8.88
C TRP A 42 -2.55 -2.92 -8.73
N GLU A 43 -2.89 -1.66 -8.54
CA GLU A 43 -4.28 -1.21 -8.39
C GLU A 43 -4.91 -0.75 -9.71
N GLY A 44 -4.09 -0.49 -10.74
CA GLY A 44 -4.50 0.27 -11.92
C GLY A 44 -4.53 1.78 -11.66
N ASN A 45 -4.85 2.57 -12.69
CA ASN A 45 -5.03 4.02 -12.55
C ASN A 45 -6.14 4.52 -13.49
N ILE A 46 -7.37 4.59 -12.99
CA ILE A 46 -8.55 4.89 -13.81
C ILE A 46 -8.92 6.37 -13.70
N LEU A 47 -8.76 7.11 -14.80
CA LEU A 47 -8.96 8.57 -14.87
C LEU A 47 -10.43 9.02 -14.94
N HIS A 48 -11.35 8.18 -14.48
CA HIS A 48 -12.76 8.52 -14.34
C HIS A 48 -13.39 7.74 -13.19
N VAL A 49 -14.45 8.30 -12.62
CA VAL A 49 -15.20 7.65 -11.55
C VAL A 49 -16.13 6.59 -12.15
N TYR A 50 -16.02 5.36 -11.67
CA TYR A 50 -16.91 4.25 -12.05
C TYR A 50 -17.58 3.63 -10.82
N LYS A 51 -18.73 2.98 -11.00
CA LYS A 51 -19.37 2.21 -9.93
C LYS A 51 -18.71 0.84 -9.85
N ASP A 52 -17.94 0.61 -8.80
CA ASP A 52 -17.18 -0.62 -8.64
C ASP A 52 -18.06 -1.74 -8.05
N LYS A 53 -18.33 -2.77 -8.84
CA LYS A 53 -19.15 -3.91 -8.42
C LYS A 53 -18.47 -4.76 -7.34
N LEU A 54 -17.14 -4.78 -7.29
CA LEU A 54 -16.38 -5.48 -6.25
C LEU A 54 -16.43 -4.72 -4.92
N ALA A 55 -16.58 -3.40 -4.97
CA ALA A 55 -16.79 -2.54 -3.81
C ALA A 55 -18.28 -2.22 -3.58
N ASN A 56 -19.21 -3.14 -3.87
CA ASN A 56 -20.65 -2.96 -3.62
C ASN A 56 -21.27 -1.69 -4.25
N GLY A 57 -20.75 -1.26 -5.40
CA GLY A 57 -21.23 -0.09 -6.14
C GLY A 57 -20.69 1.25 -5.65
N VAL A 58 -19.73 1.27 -4.70
CA VAL A 58 -19.06 2.50 -4.28
C VAL A 58 -18.39 3.15 -5.49
N PRO A 59 -18.48 4.48 -5.68
CA PRO A 59 -17.73 5.17 -6.72
C PRO A 59 -16.21 5.05 -6.49
N THR A 60 -15.49 4.55 -7.50
CA THR A 60 -14.05 4.28 -7.46
C THR A 60 -13.32 5.01 -8.60
N PHE A 61 -12.09 5.47 -8.35
CA PHE A 61 -11.26 6.21 -9.32
C PHE A 61 -9.76 6.11 -8.99
N CYS A 62 -8.91 6.54 -9.93
CA CYS A 62 -7.44 6.49 -9.84
C CYS A 62 -6.92 5.10 -9.45
N ALA A 63 -5.96 4.99 -8.54
CA ALA A 63 -5.50 3.71 -7.99
C ALA A 63 -6.39 3.19 -6.86
N GLY A 64 -7.67 2.95 -7.18
CA GLY A 64 -8.61 2.28 -6.28
C GLY A 64 -9.18 3.15 -5.15
N ARG A 65 -9.13 4.49 -5.25
CA ARG A 65 -9.76 5.36 -4.25
C ARG A 65 -11.28 5.25 -4.36
N THR A 66 -11.93 5.05 -3.23
CA THR A 66 -13.39 5.00 -3.11
C THR A 66 -13.93 6.25 -2.39
N ASP A 67 -15.02 6.83 -2.89
CA ASP A 67 -15.73 7.94 -2.22
C ASP A 67 -17.20 8.00 -2.66
N TRP A 68 -18.13 7.84 -1.72
CA TRP A 68 -19.58 7.96 -1.97
C TRP A 68 -20.01 9.34 -2.47
N LYS A 69 -19.20 10.38 -2.25
CA LYS A 69 -19.46 11.74 -2.75
C LYS A 69 -18.99 11.94 -4.18
N ALA A 70 -18.18 11.04 -4.73
CA ALA A 70 -17.71 11.16 -6.11
C ALA A 70 -18.83 10.82 -7.10
N THR A 71 -18.95 11.62 -8.15
CA THR A 71 -20.00 11.46 -9.17
C THR A 71 -19.54 10.49 -10.26
N PRO A 72 -20.19 9.34 -10.47
CA PRO A 72 -19.86 8.43 -11.57
C PRO A 72 -19.86 9.14 -12.94
N GLY A 73 -18.86 8.84 -13.76
CA GLY A 73 -18.62 9.47 -15.06
C GLY A 73 -17.81 10.77 -14.99
N ALA A 74 -17.56 11.34 -13.81
CA ALA A 74 -16.63 12.46 -13.66
C ALA A 74 -15.21 12.03 -14.09
N LYS A 75 -14.54 12.88 -14.87
CA LYS A 75 -13.18 12.64 -15.36
C LYS A 75 -12.16 13.31 -14.45
N LEU A 76 -10.99 12.69 -14.32
CA LEU A 76 -9.85 13.25 -13.62
C LEU A 76 -8.67 13.40 -14.60
N THR A 77 -7.80 14.38 -14.36
CA THR A 77 -6.52 14.47 -15.03
C THR A 77 -5.51 13.50 -14.40
N SER A 78 -4.39 13.28 -15.08
CA SER A 78 -3.28 12.50 -14.51
C SER A 78 -2.77 13.12 -13.20
N ASP A 79 -2.64 14.45 -13.14
CA ASP A 79 -2.17 15.16 -11.95
C ASP A 79 -3.15 15.03 -10.78
N GLN A 80 -4.46 15.06 -11.06
CA GLN A 80 -5.47 14.79 -10.04
C GLN A 80 -5.33 13.35 -9.52
N CYS A 81 -5.16 12.36 -10.39
CA CYS A 81 -4.93 11.01 -9.90
C CYS A 81 -3.60 10.85 -9.16
N GLN A 82 -2.57 11.60 -9.53
CA GLN A 82 -1.31 11.62 -8.78
C GLN A 82 -1.52 12.11 -7.34
N GLU A 83 -2.25 13.21 -7.12
CA GLU A 83 -2.52 13.70 -5.76
C GLU A 83 -3.47 12.79 -4.96
N VAL A 84 -4.42 12.11 -5.63
CA VAL A 84 -5.22 11.05 -5.01
C VAL A 84 -4.32 9.89 -4.56
N ASN A 85 -3.46 9.40 -5.46
CA ASN A 85 -2.56 8.28 -5.21
C ASN A 85 -1.55 8.60 -4.11
N LYS A 86 -1.02 9.82 -4.09
CA LYS A 86 -0.18 10.35 -3.01
C LYS A 86 -0.87 10.27 -1.65
N THR A 87 -2.14 10.68 -1.60
CA THR A 87 -2.93 10.63 -0.37
C THR A 87 -3.06 9.19 0.13
N THR A 88 -3.37 8.24 -0.76
CA THR A 88 -3.39 6.81 -0.43
C THR A 88 -2.03 6.32 0.10
N LEU A 89 -0.93 6.64 -0.58
CA LEU A 89 0.42 6.25 -0.17
C LEU A 89 0.77 6.78 1.23
N LEU A 90 0.43 8.03 1.52
CA LEU A 90 0.66 8.62 2.85
C LEU A 90 -0.23 7.98 3.92
N GLU A 91 -1.51 7.75 3.64
CA GLU A 91 -2.45 7.13 4.60
C GLU A 91 -2.00 5.73 5.04
N TYR A 92 -1.59 4.89 4.08
CA TYR A 92 -1.11 3.53 4.36
C TYR A 92 0.33 3.54 4.87
N GLY A 93 1.20 4.35 4.29
CA GLY A 93 2.59 4.49 4.70
C GLY A 93 2.76 4.97 6.14
N TYR A 94 1.95 5.95 6.57
CA TYR A 94 1.95 6.40 7.98
C TYR A 94 1.47 5.31 8.94
N THR A 95 0.54 4.45 8.48
CA THR A 95 0.11 3.30 9.29
C THR A 95 1.26 2.31 9.46
N VAL A 96 1.96 1.97 8.38
CA VAL A 96 3.14 1.08 8.41
C VAL A 96 4.25 1.67 9.28
N LEU A 97 4.57 2.96 9.13
CA LEU A 97 5.55 3.64 9.99
C LEU A 97 5.15 3.60 11.48
N GLY A 98 3.85 3.62 11.77
CA GLY A 98 3.33 3.49 13.13
C GLY A 98 3.61 2.12 13.74
N CYS A 99 3.46 1.04 12.96
CA CYS A 99 3.51 -0.33 13.48
C CYS A 99 4.82 -1.09 13.23
N VAL A 100 5.73 -0.57 12.41
CA VAL A 100 7.03 -1.23 12.09
C VAL A 100 8.20 -0.51 12.78
N ASN A 101 9.11 -1.24 13.43
CA ASN A 101 10.32 -0.67 14.01
C ASN A 101 11.21 -0.04 12.91
N TRP A 102 11.60 1.22 13.12
CA TRP A 102 12.32 2.01 12.12
C TRP A 102 13.76 1.55 11.93
N ASP A 103 14.37 0.91 12.93
CA ASP A 103 15.72 0.32 12.83
C ASP A 103 15.80 -0.73 11.72
N TYR A 104 14.66 -1.31 11.37
CA TYR A 104 14.52 -2.35 10.35
C TYR A 104 13.79 -1.85 9.11
N LEU A 105 13.63 -0.54 8.90
CA LEU A 105 13.05 0.01 7.67
C LEU A 105 14.10 0.64 6.76
N THR A 106 14.13 0.17 5.52
CA THR A 106 14.69 0.91 4.38
C THR A 106 13.57 1.59 3.59
N ALA A 107 13.94 2.46 2.65
CA ALA A 107 12.99 3.10 1.73
C ALA A 107 12.18 2.07 0.92
N ASN A 108 12.84 1.08 0.30
CA ASN A 108 12.13 0.08 -0.50
C ASN A 108 11.28 -0.83 0.38
N ARG A 109 11.76 -1.18 1.58
CA ARG A 109 10.96 -1.98 2.51
C ARG A 109 9.69 -1.28 2.96
N LEU A 110 9.77 0.02 3.25
CA LEU A 110 8.59 0.82 3.54
C LEU A 110 7.61 0.81 2.35
N ILE A 111 8.10 0.96 1.13
CA ILE A 111 7.25 0.89 -0.08
C ILE A 111 6.59 -0.49 -0.18
N GLY A 112 7.35 -1.58 -0.09
CA GLY A 112 6.82 -2.96 -0.17
C GLY A 112 5.75 -3.24 0.88
N LEU A 113 6.00 -2.86 2.14
CA LEU A 113 5.03 -3.00 3.23
C LEU A 113 3.81 -2.08 3.07
N THR A 114 3.97 -0.91 2.46
CA THR A 114 2.86 0.00 2.13
C THR A 114 1.97 -0.61 1.06
N MET A 115 2.54 -1.18 -0.01
CA MET A 115 1.78 -1.87 -1.06
C MET A 115 1.04 -3.10 -0.52
N PHE A 116 1.68 -3.84 0.38
CA PHE A 116 1.05 -4.94 1.10
C PHE A 116 -0.17 -4.44 1.88
N ALA A 117 0.00 -3.37 2.67
CA ALA A 117 -1.07 -2.78 3.45
C ALA A 117 -2.22 -2.23 2.60
N VAL A 118 -1.95 -1.62 1.43
CA VAL A 118 -2.99 -1.19 0.50
C VAL A 118 -3.90 -2.35 0.09
N ASN A 119 -3.34 -3.56 -0.08
CA ASN A 119 -4.12 -4.72 -0.48
C ASN A 119 -4.84 -5.43 0.67
N VAL A 120 -4.12 -5.73 1.75
CA VAL A 120 -4.64 -6.56 2.86
C VAL A 120 -5.27 -5.75 3.97
N GLY A 121 -5.29 -4.42 3.81
CA GLY A 121 -5.74 -3.48 4.83
C GLY A 121 -4.65 -3.15 5.86
N LYS A 122 -4.80 -1.97 6.47
CA LYS A 122 -3.90 -1.43 7.50
C LYS A 122 -3.73 -2.39 8.68
N GLU A 123 -4.84 -2.91 9.19
CA GLU A 123 -4.85 -3.83 10.33
C GLU A 123 -4.28 -5.20 9.96
N GLY A 124 -4.63 -5.73 8.77
CA GLY A 124 -4.11 -6.99 8.26
C GLY A 124 -2.58 -6.97 8.13
N ALA A 125 -2.03 -5.87 7.62
CA ALA A 125 -0.59 -5.71 7.50
C ALA A 125 0.10 -5.55 8.87
N CYS A 126 -0.33 -4.60 9.70
CA CYS A 126 0.28 -4.35 11.01
C CYS A 126 0.14 -5.53 11.97
N GLY A 127 -0.96 -6.28 11.90
CA GLY A 127 -1.21 -7.47 12.70
C GLY A 127 -0.60 -8.76 12.14
N SER A 128 0.11 -8.70 11.01
CA SER A 128 0.67 -9.87 10.35
C SER A 128 1.88 -10.46 11.10
N GLN A 129 2.13 -11.77 10.89
CA GLN A 129 3.39 -12.37 11.34
C GLN A 129 4.61 -11.78 10.62
N ALA A 130 4.44 -11.29 9.38
CA ALA A 130 5.50 -10.61 8.63
C ALA A 130 6.03 -9.38 9.39
N VAL A 131 5.14 -8.45 9.76
CA VAL A 131 5.50 -7.26 10.53
C VAL A 131 6.04 -7.61 11.93
N ARG A 132 5.46 -8.62 12.59
CA ARG A 132 5.99 -9.09 13.90
C ARG A 132 7.44 -9.58 13.80
N GLN A 133 7.77 -10.38 12.79
CA GLN A 133 9.14 -10.86 12.59
C GLN A 133 10.11 -9.72 12.26
N ILE A 134 9.72 -8.78 11.39
CA ILE A 134 10.54 -7.59 11.07
C ILE A 134 10.84 -6.80 12.35
N ASN A 135 9.84 -6.55 13.19
CA ASN A 135 10.01 -5.80 14.44
C ASN A 135 10.93 -6.48 15.46
N GLN A 136 11.11 -7.80 15.35
CA GLN A 136 12.04 -8.58 16.17
C GLN A 136 13.45 -8.66 15.57
N GLY A 137 13.69 -8.00 14.43
CA GLY A 137 14.96 -8.05 13.71
C GLY A 137 15.11 -9.23 12.76
N ASN A 138 14.10 -10.12 12.69
CA ASN A 138 14.07 -11.24 11.74
C ASN A 138 13.57 -10.77 10.37
N VAL A 139 14.28 -9.78 9.78
CA VAL A 139 13.83 -9.02 8.60
C VAL A 139 13.57 -9.94 7.41
N GLU A 140 14.51 -10.81 7.07
CA GLU A 140 14.37 -11.70 5.93
C GLU A 140 13.17 -12.65 6.08
N ALA A 141 13.04 -13.28 7.25
CA ALA A 141 11.91 -14.15 7.57
C ALA A 141 10.57 -13.40 7.48
N GLY A 142 10.53 -12.17 8.01
CA GLY A 142 9.33 -11.34 7.95
C GLY A 142 8.95 -10.92 6.53
N CYS A 143 9.93 -10.52 5.71
CA CYS A 143 9.67 -10.21 4.29
C CYS A 143 9.24 -11.44 3.49
N ASN A 144 9.84 -12.61 3.75
CA ASN A 144 9.43 -13.88 3.14
C ASN A 144 7.97 -14.22 3.47
N LEU A 145 7.54 -13.94 4.69
CA LEU A 145 6.15 -14.17 5.15
C LEU A 145 5.10 -13.35 4.41
N ILE A 146 5.47 -12.29 3.68
CA ILE A 146 4.54 -11.58 2.79
C ILE A 146 4.05 -12.53 1.68
N ALA A 147 4.94 -13.35 1.12
CA ALA A 147 4.65 -14.17 -0.05
C ALA A 147 4.50 -15.67 0.21
N ARG A 148 5.14 -16.19 1.27
CA ARG A 148 5.14 -17.63 1.58
C ARG A 148 5.08 -17.87 3.07
N THR A 149 4.36 -18.90 3.48
CA THR A 149 4.42 -19.44 4.85
C THR A 149 5.76 -20.14 5.08
N PRO A 150 6.14 -20.49 6.33
CA PRO A 150 7.38 -21.21 6.60
C PRO A 150 7.51 -22.56 5.88
N SER A 151 6.40 -23.21 5.53
CA SER A 151 6.40 -24.46 4.74
C SER A 151 6.58 -24.25 3.24
N GLY A 152 6.69 -22.99 2.78
CA GLY A 152 6.84 -22.62 1.37
C GLY A 152 5.52 -22.43 0.61
N ALA A 153 4.37 -22.72 1.23
CA ALA A 153 3.06 -22.49 0.62
C ALA A 153 2.78 -20.99 0.42
N PRO A 154 2.05 -20.58 -0.64
CA PRO A 154 1.58 -19.21 -0.82
C PRO A 154 0.99 -18.60 0.46
N ASN A 155 1.35 -17.37 0.79
CA ASN A 155 0.75 -16.61 1.88
C ASN A 155 0.08 -15.35 1.32
N TRP A 156 -1.03 -14.92 1.93
CA TRP A 156 -1.76 -13.70 1.52
C TRP A 156 -2.14 -13.65 0.02
N SER A 157 -2.32 -14.83 -0.59
CA SER A 157 -2.57 -15.01 -2.02
C SER A 157 -3.88 -15.75 -2.29
N PHE A 158 -4.84 -15.63 -1.37
CA PHE A 158 -6.14 -16.26 -1.44
C PHE A 158 -7.24 -15.21 -1.32
N ALA A 159 -8.30 -15.37 -2.10
CA ALA A 159 -9.54 -14.60 -2.01
C ALA A 159 -10.71 -15.60 -1.97
N ASP A 160 -11.65 -15.40 -1.04
CA ASP A 160 -12.77 -16.33 -0.79
C ASP A 160 -12.33 -17.80 -0.66
N GLY A 161 -11.20 -18.01 0.03
CA GLY A 161 -10.60 -19.33 0.26
C GLY A 161 -9.93 -19.96 -0.96
N LYS A 162 -9.89 -19.29 -2.11
CA LYS A 162 -9.30 -19.80 -3.35
C LYS A 162 -7.99 -19.11 -3.68
N TYR A 163 -7.01 -19.88 -4.13
CA TYR A 163 -5.72 -19.35 -4.57
C TYR A 163 -5.90 -18.42 -5.78
N VAL A 164 -5.21 -17.28 -5.77
CA VAL A 164 -5.19 -16.31 -6.86
C VAL A 164 -3.75 -16.04 -7.28
N GLN A 165 -3.39 -16.47 -8.49
CA GLN A 165 -2.03 -16.30 -9.04
C GLN A 165 -1.60 -14.82 -9.08
N GLY A 166 -2.51 -13.91 -9.42
CA GLY A 166 -2.24 -12.47 -9.43
C GLY A 166 -1.82 -11.93 -8.06
N LEU A 167 -2.48 -12.38 -6.99
CA LEU A 167 -2.08 -12.01 -5.63
C LEU A 167 -0.70 -12.59 -5.29
N GLN A 168 -0.41 -13.83 -5.68
CA GLN A 168 0.92 -14.38 -5.45
C GLN A 168 2.03 -13.59 -6.14
N ASN A 169 1.80 -13.17 -7.39
CA ASN A 169 2.75 -12.35 -8.13
C ASN A 169 2.96 -10.99 -7.43
N ARG A 170 1.87 -10.38 -6.94
CA ARG A 170 1.92 -9.16 -6.13
C ARG A 170 2.73 -9.35 -4.85
N ARG A 171 2.45 -10.41 -4.08
CA ARG A 171 3.16 -10.71 -2.84
C ARG A 171 4.65 -10.95 -3.07
N GLN A 172 5.03 -11.59 -4.18
CA GLN A 172 6.45 -11.76 -4.53
C GLN A 172 7.13 -10.42 -4.83
N ALA A 173 6.49 -9.51 -5.58
CA ALA A 173 7.06 -8.18 -5.83
C ALA A 173 7.19 -7.34 -4.55
N GLU A 174 6.20 -7.40 -3.66
CA GLU A 174 6.25 -6.74 -2.36
C GLU A 174 7.34 -7.32 -1.45
N ARG A 175 7.51 -8.66 -1.47
CA ARG A 175 8.63 -9.35 -0.81
C ARG A 175 9.98 -8.85 -1.34
N THR A 176 10.15 -8.76 -2.66
CA THR A 176 11.39 -8.29 -3.29
C THR A 176 11.73 -6.86 -2.86
N LEU A 177 10.74 -5.95 -2.85
CA LEU A 177 10.92 -4.60 -2.29
C LEU A 177 11.27 -4.64 -0.79
N CYS A 178 10.61 -5.52 -0.03
CA CYS A 178 10.87 -5.70 1.41
C CYS A 178 12.30 -6.16 1.70
N LEU A 179 12.85 -7.04 0.87
CA LEU A 179 14.21 -7.56 1.01
C LEU A 179 15.29 -6.64 0.45
N ASP A 180 14.93 -5.47 -0.09
CA ASP A 180 15.83 -4.60 -0.86
C ASP A 180 16.49 -5.32 -2.06
N GLU A 181 15.82 -6.35 -2.59
CA GLU A 181 16.26 -7.05 -3.80
C GLU A 181 15.97 -6.15 -5.01
N VAL A 182 17.01 -5.83 -5.80
CA VAL A 182 16.82 -5.09 -7.06
C VAL A 182 16.01 -5.95 -8.01
N SER A 183 14.81 -5.50 -8.36
CA SER A 183 14.07 -6.08 -9.48
C SER A 183 14.87 -5.81 -10.76
N GLN A 184 15.51 -6.84 -11.31
CA GLN A 184 16.14 -6.77 -12.63
C GLN A 184 15.07 -6.60 -13.72
#